data_AF-A0A424NMS3-F1
#
_entry.id   AF-A0A424NMS3-F1
#
_cell.length_a   1.000
_cell.length_b   1.000
_cell.length_c   1.000
_cell.angle_alpha   90.00
_cell.angle_beta   90.00
_cell.angle_gamma   90.00
#
_symmetry.space_group_name_H-M   'P 1'
#
loop_
_entity.id
_entity.type
_entity.pdbx_description
1 polymer ?
#
loop_
_entity_poly.entity_id
_entity_poly.type
_entity_poly.pdbx_seq_one_letter_code
_entity_poly.pdbx_strand_id
1 'polypeptide(L)'
;MIGNSFTFYYNLPMTIEQFSKYKGLNWEVNQSTAGGASFKDHWNSEKGLNSVDKIKNNAYTHLIFQEYSNYPLLALDTTQKYLNLMHKIANNNTKKFLYATWSYPNILKNNNLSTPSSRLIEDNLEKIKPSSDFDILPVGRAFDLFQLRYPNQTLFTSDNKHPNPIGCYLAACVIFSKISNQSSVGFPKRVFDKINNEKDIYYFIVEEEMARKCQLISDEIVFNSN
;
A
#
# COMPACT_ATOMS: atom_id res chain seq x y z
N MET A 1 0.27 6.29 -7.21
CA MET A 1 0.42 6.07 -5.76
C MET A 1 1.15 7.23 -5.11
N ILE A 2 0.62 7.78 -4.03
CA ILE A 2 1.19 8.90 -3.26
C ILE A 2 1.54 8.35 -1.89
N GLY A 3 2.80 8.45 -1.47
CA GLY A 3 3.20 7.90 -0.18
C GLY A 3 4.69 8.01 0.12
N ASN A 4 5.22 7.05 0.88
CA ASN A 4 6.60 7.06 1.37
C ASN A 4 7.27 5.69 1.22
N SER A 5 8.20 5.35 2.10
CA SER A 5 8.94 4.08 2.07
C SER A 5 8.03 2.86 2.13
N PHE A 6 6.84 2.96 2.72
CA PHE A 6 5.87 1.85 2.73
C PHE A 6 5.19 1.65 1.37
N THR A 7 5.36 2.61 0.46
CA THR A 7 4.92 2.54 -0.93
C THR A 7 6.06 2.18 -1.89
N PHE A 8 7.29 2.69 -1.75
CA PHE A 8 8.35 2.43 -2.76
C PHE A 8 9.27 1.24 -2.44
N TYR A 9 9.31 0.76 -1.19
CA TYR A 9 10.20 -0.36 -0.84
C TYR A 9 9.83 -1.62 -1.62
N TYR A 10 10.87 -2.34 -2.07
CA TYR A 10 10.75 -3.58 -2.86
C TYR A 10 9.84 -3.46 -4.09
N ASN A 11 9.76 -2.26 -4.70
CA ASN A 11 9.06 -2.02 -5.96
C ASN A 11 7.56 -2.40 -5.94
N LEU A 12 6.84 -2.08 -4.85
CA LEU A 12 5.39 -2.32 -4.77
C LEU A 12 4.59 -1.80 -5.98
N PRO A 13 4.79 -0.58 -6.51
CA PRO A 13 4.02 -0.09 -7.67
C PRO A 13 4.25 -0.95 -8.91
N MET A 14 5.49 -1.35 -9.17
CA MET A 14 5.82 -2.23 -10.29
C MET A 14 5.26 -3.64 -10.08
N THR A 15 5.25 -4.16 -8.84
CA THR A 15 4.64 -5.46 -8.54
C THR A 15 3.13 -5.45 -8.88
N ILE A 16 2.42 -4.39 -8.49
CA ILE A 16 0.99 -4.19 -8.84
C ILE A 16 0.81 -4.09 -10.36
N GLU A 17 1.69 -3.36 -11.03
CA GLU A 17 1.68 -3.23 -12.49
C GLU A 17 1.82 -4.61 -13.18
N GLN A 18 2.77 -5.43 -12.75
CA GLN A 18 2.98 -6.77 -13.31
C GLN A 18 1.81 -7.72 -13.02
N PHE A 19 1.18 -7.63 -11.84
CA PHE A 19 -0.06 -8.36 -11.54
C PHE A 19 -1.20 -7.96 -12.48
N SER A 20 -1.34 -6.67 -12.77
CA SER A 20 -2.35 -6.19 -13.71
C SER A 20 -2.11 -6.68 -15.14
N LYS A 21 -0.86 -6.71 -15.60
CA LYS A 21 -0.47 -7.27 -16.90
C LYS A 21 -0.80 -8.76 -16.98
N TYR A 22 -0.50 -9.51 -15.93
CA TYR A 22 -0.81 -10.94 -15.85
C TYR A 22 -2.32 -11.24 -15.96
N LYS A 23 -3.19 -10.37 -15.44
CA LYS A 23 -4.66 -10.48 -15.62
C LYS A 23 -5.21 -9.81 -16.88
N GLY A 24 -4.34 -9.27 -17.75
CA GLY A 24 -4.75 -8.55 -18.97
C GLY A 24 -5.39 -7.18 -18.73
N LEU A 25 -5.26 -6.61 -17.53
CA LEU A 25 -5.80 -5.29 -17.18
C LEU A 25 -4.87 -4.13 -17.59
N ASN A 26 -3.57 -4.41 -17.74
CA ASN A 26 -2.55 -3.49 -18.27
C ASN A 26 -2.56 -2.09 -17.62
N TRP A 27 -2.54 -2.03 -16.30
CA TRP A 27 -2.44 -0.75 -15.58
C TRP A 27 -1.06 -0.13 -15.79
N GLU A 28 -1.01 1.20 -15.79
CA GLU A 28 0.22 1.96 -15.59
C GLU A 28 0.23 2.48 -14.15
N VAL A 29 1.30 2.20 -13.40
CA VAL A 29 1.36 2.59 -11.98
C VAL A 29 2.46 3.61 -11.74
N ASN A 30 2.11 4.90 -11.78
CA ASN A 30 3.04 5.96 -11.41
C ASN A 30 3.10 6.15 -9.88
N GLN A 31 4.24 6.63 -9.38
CA GLN A 31 4.42 6.95 -7.97
C GLN A 31 4.91 8.39 -7.73
N SER A 32 4.55 8.96 -6.58
CA SER A 32 5.12 10.17 -6.00
C SER A 32 5.45 9.86 -4.55
N THR A 33 6.72 9.61 -4.26
CA THR A 33 7.12 9.09 -2.96
C THR A 33 8.45 9.63 -2.46
N ALA A 34 8.56 9.87 -1.15
CA ALA A 34 9.80 10.24 -0.49
C ALA A 34 9.88 9.62 0.92
N GLY A 35 11.09 9.39 1.42
CA GLY A 35 11.31 8.78 2.73
C GLY A 35 10.57 9.50 3.86
N GLY A 36 9.73 8.76 4.59
CA GLY A 36 8.93 9.29 5.69
C GLY A 36 8.02 10.46 5.34
N ALA A 37 7.60 10.59 4.07
CA ALA A 37 6.69 11.65 3.64
C ALA A 37 5.31 11.51 4.30
N SER A 38 4.75 12.64 4.76
CA SER A 38 3.36 12.76 5.18
C SER A 38 2.48 13.40 4.09
N PHE A 39 1.16 13.37 4.23
CA PHE A 39 0.26 14.12 3.34
C PHE A 39 0.54 15.62 3.34
N LYS A 40 1.00 16.18 4.47
CA LYS A 40 1.48 17.56 4.54
C LYS A 40 2.67 17.79 3.62
N ASP A 41 3.66 16.90 3.68
CA ASP A 41 4.87 16.98 2.85
C ASP A 41 4.49 16.92 1.36
N HIS A 42 3.57 16.02 0.99
CA HIS A 42 3.05 15.89 -0.38
C HIS A 42 2.34 17.14 -0.87
N TRP A 43 1.54 17.79 -0.01
CA TRP A 43 0.81 19.01 -0.34
C TRP A 43 1.73 20.22 -0.50
N ASN A 44 2.73 20.33 0.37
CA ASN A 44 3.69 21.44 0.39
C ASN A 44 4.87 21.26 -0.58
N SER A 45 4.89 20.17 -1.35
CA SER A 45 6.01 19.80 -2.23
C SER A 45 7.35 19.69 -1.49
N GLU A 46 7.31 19.28 -0.23
CA GLU A 46 8.51 19.05 0.58
C GLU A 46 9.22 17.77 0.10
N LYS A 47 10.49 17.60 0.49
CA LYS A 47 11.30 16.41 0.14
C LYS A 47 11.42 16.14 -1.37
N GLY A 48 11.30 17.19 -2.19
CA GLY A 48 11.35 17.08 -3.66
C GLY A 48 10.11 16.42 -4.27
N LEU A 49 9.02 16.31 -3.52
CA LEU A 49 7.78 15.74 -4.00
C LEU A 49 7.08 16.70 -4.95
N ASN A 50 6.47 16.15 -6.01
CA ASN A 50 5.57 16.89 -6.87
C ASN A 50 4.23 16.16 -7.00
N SER A 51 3.55 15.99 -5.87
CA SER A 51 2.30 15.20 -5.82
C SER A 51 1.11 16.02 -6.26
N VAL A 52 1.06 17.29 -5.90
CA VAL A 52 -0.02 18.21 -6.27
C VAL A 52 -0.08 18.41 -7.79
N ASP A 53 1.04 18.69 -8.47
CA ASP A 53 1.00 18.87 -9.93
C ASP A 53 0.69 17.55 -10.63
N LYS A 54 1.21 16.41 -10.12
CA LYS A 54 0.84 15.09 -10.64
C LYS A 54 -0.66 14.88 -10.59
N ILE A 55 -1.31 15.14 -9.46
CA ILE A 55 -2.77 14.97 -9.30
C ILE A 55 -3.55 15.89 -10.24
N LYS A 56 -3.14 17.16 -10.38
CA LYS A 56 -3.87 18.15 -11.19
C LYS A 56 -3.72 17.94 -12.69
N ASN A 57 -2.52 17.57 -13.13
CA ASN A 57 -2.14 17.64 -14.54
C ASN A 57 -2.21 16.29 -15.27
N ASN A 58 -2.58 15.21 -14.59
CA ASN A 58 -2.70 13.88 -15.19
C ASN A 58 -4.11 13.31 -15.00
N ALA A 59 -4.57 12.54 -15.97
CA ALA A 59 -5.90 11.91 -15.97
C ALA A 59 -5.87 10.53 -15.28
N TYR A 60 -5.53 10.49 -13.99
CA TYR A 60 -5.53 9.22 -13.24
C TYR A 60 -6.94 8.68 -13.05
N THR A 61 -7.15 7.40 -13.38
CA THR A 61 -8.42 6.71 -13.09
C THR A 61 -8.52 6.29 -11.63
N HIS A 62 -7.38 6.01 -10.99
CA HIS A 62 -7.28 5.58 -9.59
C HIS A 62 -6.17 6.35 -8.87
N LEU A 63 -6.44 6.82 -7.66
CA LEU A 63 -5.45 7.42 -6.76
C LEU A 63 -5.38 6.63 -5.46
N ILE A 64 -4.16 6.22 -5.09
CA ILE A 64 -3.88 5.56 -3.82
C ILE A 64 -3.08 6.52 -2.95
N PHE A 65 -3.60 6.83 -1.77
CA PHE A 65 -2.99 7.73 -0.79
C PHE A 65 -2.52 6.94 0.43
N GLN A 66 -1.24 7.05 0.75
CA GLN A 66 -0.62 6.45 1.92
C GLN A 66 -0.03 7.53 2.82
N GLU A 67 -0.58 7.67 4.02
CA GLU A 67 -0.12 8.63 5.03
C GLU A 67 1.14 8.12 5.76
N TYR A 68 1.89 9.02 6.38
CA TYR A 68 2.93 8.67 7.34
C TYR A 68 2.40 7.76 8.46
N SER A 69 3.07 6.64 8.72
CA SER A 69 2.47 5.46 9.35
C SER A 69 1.89 5.68 10.76
N ASN A 70 2.36 6.65 11.53
CA ASN A 70 1.83 6.97 12.86
C ASN A 70 0.78 8.09 12.87
N TYR A 71 0.62 8.86 11.80
CA TYR A 71 -0.30 10.00 11.77
C TYR A 71 -1.77 9.62 11.85
N PRO A 72 -2.23 8.49 11.26
CA PRO A 72 -3.59 8.00 11.50
C PRO A 72 -3.89 7.69 12.98
N LEU A 73 -2.87 7.61 13.84
CA LEU A 73 -3.02 7.40 15.29
C LEU A 73 -2.80 8.69 16.10
N LEU A 74 -1.78 9.49 15.72
CA LEU A 74 -1.30 10.63 16.52
C LEU A 74 -1.74 12.00 16.03
N ALA A 75 -2.10 12.14 14.76
CA ALA A 75 -2.30 13.41 14.09
C ALA A 75 -3.50 13.38 13.14
N LEU A 76 -4.60 12.76 13.58
CA LEU A 76 -5.76 12.45 12.75
C LEU A 76 -6.36 13.70 12.07
N ASP A 77 -6.46 14.82 12.79
CA ASP A 77 -6.92 16.10 12.24
C ASP A 77 -5.99 16.63 11.13
N THR A 78 -4.67 16.43 11.28
CA THR A 78 -3.68 16.82 10.27
C THR A 78 -3.82 15.94 9.03
N THR A 79 -3.93 14.62 9.21
CA THR A 79 -4.20 13.68 8.12
C THR A 79 -5.47 14.05 7.37
N GLN A 80 -6.57 14.30 8.08
CA GLN A 80 -7.85 14.68 7.48
C GLN A 80 -7.74 15.98 6.69
N LYS A 81 -7.09 17.01 7.26
CA LYS A 81 -6.90 18.30 6.59
C LYS A 81 -6.22 18.14 5.24
N TYR A 82 -5.08 17.47 5.19
CA TYR A 82 -4.31 17.36 3.94
C TYR A 82 -4.92 16.35 2.96
N LEU A 83 -5.57 15.30 3.46
CA LEU A 83 -6.37 14.40 2.63
C LEU A 83 -7.51 15.14 1.93
N ASN A 84 -8.24 15.99 2.65
CA ASN A 84 -9.32 16.84 2.10
C ASN A 84 -8.79 17.80 1.03
N LEU A 85 -7.61 18.38 1.24
CA LEU A 85 -6.99 19.27 0.25
C LEU A 85 -6.62 18.52 -1.04
N MET A 86 -6.01 17.33 -0.93
CA MET A 86 -5.71 16.48 -2.08
C MET A 86 -6.98 15.98 -2.78
N HIS A 87 -8.03 15.66 -2.03
CA HIS A 87 -9.32 15.26 -2.60
C HIS A 87 -9.93 16.37 -3.45
N LYS A 88 -9.92 17.62 -2.98
CA LYS A 88 -10.47 18.79 -3.69
C LYS A 88 -9.83 19.07 -5.04
N ILE A 89 -8.56 18.69 -5.22
CA ILE A 89 -7.83 18.90 -6.49
C ILE A 89 -7.86 17.66 -7.39
N ALA A 90 -8.29 16.51 -6.88
CA ALA A 90 -8.43 15.30 -7.67
C ALA A 90 -9.69 15.38 -8.54
N ASN A 91 -9.66 14.77 -9.72
CA ASN A 91 -10.83 14.70 -10.59
C ASN A 91 -11.96 13.92 -9.88
N ASN A 92 -13.21 14.39 -10.03
CA ASN A 92 -14.38 13.75 -9.43
C ASN A 92 -14.54 12.29 -9.89
N ASN A 93 -14.23 11.98 -11.15
CA ASN A 93 -14.36 10.63 -11.73
C ASN A 93 -13.22 9.68 -11.35
N THR A 94 -12.17 10.16 -10.70
CA THR A 94 -11.07 9.32 -10.21
C THR A 94 -11.52 8.55 -8.98
N LYS A 95 -11.39 7.22 -8.97
CA LYS A 95 -11.60 6.43 -7.75
C LYS A 95 -10.46 6.66 -6.77
N LYS A 96 -10.76 6.86 -5.49
CA LYS A 96 -9.73 7.14 -4.48
C LYS A 96 -9.63 5.99 -3.48
N PHE A 97 -8.43 5.75 -3.00
CA PHE A 97 -8.14 4.68 -2.07
C PHE A 97 -7.22 5.17 -0.96
N LEU A 98 -7.52 4.81 0.29
CA LEU A 98 -6.61 4.98 1.42
C LEU A 98 -5.87 3.67 1.69
N TYR A 99 -4.55 3.72 1.61
CA TYR A 99 -3.68 2.60 1.96
C TYR A 99 -3.51 2.56 3.48
N ALA A 100 -4.31 1.71 4.14
CA ALA A 100 -4.18 1.44 5.56
C ALA A 100 -2.97 0.54 5.83
N THR A 101 -1.92 1.12 6.41
CA THR A 101 -0.66 0.44 6.74
C THR A 101 -0.78 -0.43 7.99
N TRP A 102 0.33 -1.07 8.38
CA TRP A 102 0.40 -1.99 9.52
C TRP A 102 0.93 -1.35 10.80
N SER A 103 0.67 -2.03 11.91
CA SER A 103 1.31 -1.81 13.20
C SER A 103 2.71 -2.44 13.25
N TYR A 104 3.62 -1.84 14.02
CA TYR A 104 5.01 -2.32 14.21
C TYR A 104 5.54 -1.90 15.59
N PRO A 105 6.56 -2.58 16.17
CA PRO A 105 6.91 -2.43 17.59
C PRO A 105 7.07 -0.98 18.08
N ASN A 106 7.77 -0.14 17.32
CA ASN A 106 7.97 1.27 17.69
C ASN A 106 6.70 2.11 17.60
N ILE A 107 5.74 1.77 16.71
CA ILE A 107 4.44 2.45 16.68
C ILE A 107 3.68 2.17 17.97
N LEU A 108 3.72 0.94 18.48
CA LEU A 108 3.01 0.56 19.70
C LEU A 108 3.56 1.26 20.92
N LYS A 109 4.88 1.21 21.08
CA LYS A 109 5.60 1.87 22.19
C LYS A 109 5.32 3.37 22.21
N ASN A 110 5.39 4.03 21.05
CA ASN A 110 5.21 5.48 20.98
C ASN A 110 3.75 5.93 21.18
N ASN A 111 2.79 5.01 21.07
CA ASN A 111 1.35 5.31 21.17
C ASN A 111 0.71 4.74 22.45
N ASN A 112 1.49 4.15 23.37
CA ASN A 112 0.98 3.43 24.55
C ASN A 112 -0.10 2.40 24.22
N LEU A 113 -0.01 1.77 23.04
CA LEU A 113 -0.96 0.75 22.60
C LEU A 113 -0.50 -0.63 23.08
N SER A 114 -1.40 -1.37 23.71
CA SER A 114 -1.14 -2.72 24.23
C SER A 114 -1.27 -3.82 23.17
N THR A 115 -1.97 -3.56 22.06
CA THR A 115 -2.24 -4.58 21.03
C THR A 115 -1.77 -4.14 19.64
N PRO A 116 -1.10 -5.05 18.89
CA PRO A 116 -0.68 -4.83 17.51
C PRO A 116 -1.88 -5.00 16.56
N SER A 117 -2.89 -4.14 16.65
CA SER A 117 -4.00 -4.19 15.70
C SER A 117 -3.86 -3.05 14.70
N SER A 118 -3.51 -3.41 13.47
CA SER A 118 -3.55 -2.51 12.32
C SER A 118 -4.98 -2.06 12.00
N ARG A 119 -6.01 -2.73 12.56
CA ARG A 119 -7.42 -2.34 12.42
C ARG A 119 -7.68 -0.92 12.93
N LEU A 120 -7.00 -0.46 13.98
CA LEU A 120 -7.20 0.90 14.49
C LEU A 120 -6.76 1.97 13.48
N ILE A 121 -5.69 1.70 12.72
CA ILE A 121 -5.23 2.59 11.63
C ILE A 121 -6.31 2.65 10.54
N GLU A 122 -6.83 1.50 10.14
CA GLU A 122 -7.92 1.37 9.17
C GLU A 122 -9.19 2.10 9.63
N ASP A 123 -9.66 1.86 10.86
CA ASP A 123 -10.86 2.49 11.40
C ASP A 123 -10.71 4.02 11.52
N ASN A 124 -9.52 4.51 11.86
CA ASN A 124 -9.27 5.95 11.93
C ASN A 124 -9.26 6.59 10.53
N LEU A 125 -8.66 5.94 9.53
CA LEU A 125 -8.73 6.39 8.14
C LEU A 125 -10.17 6.40 7.61
N GLU A 126 -10.96 5.39 7.96
CA GLU A 126 -12.39 5.30 7.60
C GLU A 126 -13.19 6.47 8.19
N LYS A 127 -12.94 6.88 9.43
CA LYS A 127 -13.61 8.03 10.07
C LYS A 127 -13.34 9.36 9.38
N ILE A 128 -12.15 9.55 8.79
CA ILE A 128 -11.74 10.83 8.21
C ILE A 128 -11.89 10.90 6.70
N LYS A 129 -12.39 9.83 6.06
CA LYS A 129 -12.50 9.81 4.60
C LYS A 129 -13.40 10.95 4.09
N PRO A 130 -12.98 11.70 3.06
CA PRO A 130 -13.70 12.90 2.63
C PRO A 130 -15.09 12.63 2.03
N SER A 131 -15.27 11.45 1.43
CA SER A 131 -16.51 11.05 0.75
C SER A 131 -16.63 9.53 0.67
N SER A 132 -17.77 9.05 0.20
CA SER A 132 -18.01 7.64 -0.13
C SER A 132 -17.16 7.12 -1.29
N ASP A 133 -16.51 7.99 -2.07
CA ASP A 133 -15.68 7.61 -3.22
C ASP A 133 -14.26 7.15 -2.81
N PHE A 134 -14.01 7.11 -1.50
CA PHE A 134 -12.81 6.53 -0.91
C PHE A 134 -13.09 5.13 -0.39
N ASP A 135 -12.33 4.18 -0.93
CA ASP A 135 -12.23 2.82 -0.40
C ASP A 135 -10.97 2.63 0.42
N ILE A 136 -11.02 1.76 1.42
CA ILE A 136 -9.85 1.34 2.18
C ILE A 136 -9.16 0.15 1.50
N LEU A 137 -7.83 0.21 1.43
CA LEU A 137 -6.97 -0.94 1.12
C LEU A 137 -6.43 -1.51 2.44
N PRO A 138 -6.98 -2.64 2.94
CA PRO A 138 -6.74 -3.15 4.30
C PRO A 138 -5.42 -3.94 4.41
N VAL A 139 -4.32 -3.38 3.95
CA VAL A 139 -3.01 -4.06 3.90
C VAL A 139 -2.50 -4.37 5.30
N GLY A 140 -2.65 -3.45 6.26
CA GLY A 140 -2.27 -3.69 7.65
C GLY A 140 -2.96 -4.90 8.27
N ARG A 141 -4.26 -5.05 8.03
CA ARG A 141 -5.04 -6.20 8.51
C ARG A 141 -4.56 -7.51 7.90
N ALA A 142 -4.14 -7.50 6.63
CA ALA A 142 -3.53 -8.66 5.99
C ALA A 142 -2.17 -9.03 6.60
N PHE A 143 -1.36 -8.04 6.97
CA PHE A 143 -0.10 -8.27 7.68
C PHE A 143 -0.34 -8.90 9.05
N ASP A 144 -1.31 -8.39 9.82
CA ASP A 144 -1.70 -8.96 11.11
C ASP A 144 -2.12 -10.43 10.96
N LEU A 145 -2.99 -10.74 9.99
CA LEU A 145 -3.47 -12.11 9.76
C LEU A 145 -2.34 -13.06 9.32
N PHE A 146 -1.42 -12.58 8.47
CA PHE A 146 -0.27 -13.37 8.05
C PHE A 146 0.63 -13.71 9.24
N GLN A 147 0.98 -12.71 10.07
CA GLN A 147 1.85 -12.91 11.23
C GLN A 147 1.18 -13.80 12.29
N LEU A 148 -0.14 -13.72 12.44
CA LEU A 148 -0.90 -14.62 13.32
C LEU A 148 -0.80 -16.08 12.89
N ARG A 149 -0.90 -16.37 11.58
CA ARG A 149 -0.89 -17.75 11.05
C ARG A 149 0.51 -18.32 10.86
N TYR A 150 1.47 -17.45 10.58
CA TYR A 150 2.84 -17.84 10.25
C TYR A 150 3.85 -17.08 11.14
N PRO A 151 3.80 -17.26 12.48
CA PRO A 151 4.58 -16.45 13.42
C PRO A 151 6.10 -16.57 13.26
N ASN A 152 6.58 -17.63 12.60
CA ASN A 152 8.01 -17.85 12.31
C ASN A 152 8.46 -17.21 10.98
N GLN A 153 7.57 -16.54 10.25
CA GLN A 153 7.84 -15.92 8.95
C GLN A 153 7.59 -14.42 9.02
N THR A 154 8.67 -13.64 9.03
CA THR A 154 8.55 -12.18 9.11
C THR A 154 8.14 -11.57 7.77
N LEU A 155 7.28 -10.56 7.80
CA LEU A 155 6.98 -9.68 6.67
C LEU A 155 7.87 -8.43 6.63
N PHE A 156 8.75 -8.27 7.62
CA PHE A 156 9.54 -7.06 7.81
C PHE A 156 11.02 -7.29 7.51
N THR A 157 11.72 -6.21 7.19
CA THR A 157 13.19 -6.19 7.19
C THR A 157 13.72 -6.20 8.63
N SER A 158 15.05 -6.15 8.78
CA SER A 158 15.71 -6.17 10.09
C SER A 158 15.36 -4.99 11.00
N ASP A 159 14.74 -3.93 10.48
CA ASP A 159 14.27 -2.80 11.29
C ASP A 159 12.89 -3.01 11.94
N ASN A 160 12.26 -4.17 11.69
CA ASN A 160 10.94 -4.54 12.20
C ASN A 160 9.83 -3.52 11.84
N LYS A 161 10.00 -2.76 10.76
CA LYS A 161 9.07 -1.70 10.34
C LYS A 161 8.77 -1.76 8.85
N HIS A 162 9.80 -1.75 8.00
CA HIS A 162 9.63 -1.74 6.55
C HIS A 162 9.34 -3.15 6.02
N PRO A 163 8.55 -3.28 4.95
CA PRO A 163 8.21 -4.59 4.42
C PRO A 163 9.46 -5.20 3.78
N ASN A 164 9.63 -6.52 3.88
CA ASN A 164 10.59 -7.28 3.06
C ASN A 164 9.93 -7.70 1.72
N PRO A 165 10.58 -8.51 0.85
CA PRO A 165 9.94 -8.95 -0.41
C PRO A 165 8.59 -9.66 -0.23
N ILE A 166 8.42 -10.46 0.83
CA ILE A 166 7.17 -11.17 1.14
C ILE A 166 6.09 -10.16 1.57
N GLY A 167 6.43 -9.23 2.45
CA GLY A 167 5.53 -8.15 2.87
C GLY A 167 5.07 -7.28 1.70
N CYS A 168 6.00 -6.91 0.81
CA CYS A 168 5.69 -6.16 -0.41
C CYS A 168 4.74 -6.96 -1.32
N TYR A 169 5.00 -8.25 -1.52
CA TYR A 169 4.16 -9.12 -2.33
C TYR A 169 2.73 -9.25 -1.74
N LEU A 170 2.59 -9.40 -0.43
CA LEU A 170 1.30 -9.41 0.24
C LEU A 170 0.55 -8.09 0.07
N ALA A 171 1.22 -6.95 0.25
CA ALA A 171 0.64 -5.64 0.01
C ALA A 171 0.15 -5.50 -1.45
N ALA A 172 0.95 -5.96 -2.42
CA ALA A 172 0.57 -5.96 -3.82
C ALA A 172 -0.67 -6.82 -4.10
N CYS A 173 -0.76 -8.01 -3.48
CA CYS A 173 -1.93 -8.89 -3.63
C CYS A 173 -3.21 -8.21 -3.13
N VAL A 174 -3.16 -7.60 -1.94
CA VAL A 174 -4.33 -6.92 -1.34
C VAL A 174 -4.76 -5.73 -2.18
N ILE A 175 -3.80 -4.88 -2.57
CA ILE A 175 -4.08 -3.68 -3.38
C ILE A 175 -4.66 -4.07 -4.74
N PHE A 176 -4.03 -5.03 -5.43
CA PHE A 176 -4.53 -5.51 -6.71
C PHE A 176 -5.93 -6.08 -6.60
N SER A 177 -6.15 -6.99 -5.64
CA SER A 177 -7.42 -7.71 -5.51
C SER A 177 -8.56 -6.77 -5.15
N LYS A 178 -8.31 -5.79 -4.27
CA LYS A 178 -9.30 -4.80 -3.86
C LYS A 178 -9.68 -3.84 -4.98
N ILE A 179 -8.72 -3.42 -5.81
CA ILE A 179 -8.97 -2.48 -6.92
C ILE A 179 -9.62 -3.18 -8.11
N SER A 180 -9.12 -4.36 -8.48
CA SER A 180 -9.62 -5.11 -9.64
C SER A 180 -10.88 -5.93 -9.35
N ASN A 181 -11.17 -6.18 -8.07
CA ASN A 181 -12.14 -7.18 -7.63
C ASN A 181 -11.86 -8.58 -8.21
N GLN A 182 -10.58 -8.92 -8.44
CA GLN A 182 -10.12 -10.22 -8.92
C GLN A 182 -9.16 -10.87 -7.92
N SER A 183 -9.26 -12.18 -7.78
CA SER A 183 -8.34 -12.97 -6.96
C SER A 183 -6.89 -12.86 -7.42
N SER A 184 -5.99 -12.76 -6.43
CA SER A 184 -4.53 -12.81 -6.62
C SER A 184 -3.98 -14.24 -6.66
N VAL A 185 -4.81 -15.26 -6.38
CA VAL A 185 -4.37 -16.66 -6.37
C VAL A 185 -3.90 -17.08 -7.76
N GLY A 186 -2.73 -17.72 -7.78
CA GLY A 186 -2.08 -18.17 -9.01
C GLY A 186 -1.22 -17.10 -9.69
N PHE A 187 -1.00 -15.95 -9.03
CA PHE A 187 -0.02 -14.98 -9.50
C PHE A 187 1.40 -15.51 -9.53
N PRO A 188 2.23 -15.00 -10.46
CA PRO A 188 3.62 -15.40 -10.56
C PRO A 188 4.36 -15.08 -9.26
N LYS A 189 5.29 -15.96 -8.88
CA LYS A 189 6.19 -15.77 -7.73
C LYS A 189 7.41 -14.90 -8.04
N ARG A 190 7.71 -14.71 -9.32
CA ARG A 190 8.78 -13.83 -9.81
C ARG A 190 8.43 -13.33 -11.19
N VAL A 191 8.79 -12.09 -11.47
CA VAL A 191 8.75 -11.50 -12.82
C VAL A 191 10.07 -10.77 -13.01
N PHE A 192 10.66 -10.94 -14.18
CA PHE A 192 11.94 -10.35 -14.53
C PHE A 192 11.95 -9.97 -16.02
N ASP A 193 12.84 -9.05 -16.36
CA ASP A 193 13.18 -8.67 -17.73
C ASP A 193 14.70 -8.75 -17.93
N LYS A 194 15.15 -8.70 -19.18
CA LYS A 194 16.58 -8.68 -19.52
C LYS A 194 17.07 -7.28 -19.89
N ILE A 195 18.11 -6.80 -19.23
CA ILE A 195 18.90 -5.66 -19.70
C ILE A 195 19.87 -6.15 -20.76
N ASN A 196 19.86 -5.48 -21.92
CA ASN A 196 20.78 -5.73 -23.03
C ASN A 196 20.83 -7.22 -23.44
N ASN A 197 19.74 -7.97 -23.25
CA ASN A 197 19.64 -9.42 -23.48
C ASN A 197 20.59 -10.30 -22.63
N GLU A 198 21.28 -9.74 -21.63
CA GLU A 198 22.34 -10.45 -20.88
C GLU A 198 22.05 -10.59 -19.38
N LYS A 199 21.46 -9.58 -18.75
CA LYS A 199 21.30 -9.54 -17.28
C LYS A 199 19.83 -9.48 -16.89
N ASP A 200 19.41 -10.39 -16.02
CA ASP A 200 18.05 -10.36 -15.47
C ASP A 200 17.90 -9.21 -14.46
N ILE A 201 16.87 -8.38 -14.63
CA ILE A 201 16.32 -7.52 -13.58
C ILE A 201 15.04 -8.18 -13.09
N TYR A 202 15.02 -8.53 -11.81
CA TYR A 202 13.81 -8.95 -11.15
C TYR A 202 13.01 -7.73 -10.70
N TYR A 203 11.74 -7.66 -11.12
CA TYR A 203 10.80 -6.70 -10.56
C TYR A 203 10.42 -7.10 -9.13
N PHE A 204 10.23 -8.40 -8.91
CA PHE A 204 10.10 -9.03 -7.61
C PHE A 204 10.45 -10.52 -7.71
N ILE A 205 10.80 -11.10 -6.56
CA ILE A 205 11.00 -12.53 -6.39
C ILE A 205 10.60 -12.92 -4.96
N VAL A 206 9.77 -13.93 -4.85
CA VAL A 206 9.36 -14.55 -3.58
C VAL A 206 9.34 -16.06 -3.74
N GLU A 207 9.56 -16.78 -2.64
CA GLU A 207 9.42 -18.24 -2.62
C GLU A 207 7.98 -18.66 -2.91
N GLU A 208 7.81 -19.82 -3.57
CA GLU A 208 6.51 -20.28 -4.03
C GLU A 208 5.50 -20.46 -2.90
N GLU A 209 5.95 -21.07 -1.81
CA GLU A 209 5.15 -21.26 -0.61
C GLU A 209 4.71 -19.92 -0.01
N MET A 210 5.61 -18.93 0.01
CA MET A 210 5.31 -17.60 0.54
C MET A 210 4.34 -16.85 -0.35
N ALA A 211 4.53 -16.89 -1.67
CA ALA A 211 3.61 -16.32 -2.64
C ALA A 211 2.19 -16.89 -2.44
N ARG A 212 2.07 -18.21 -2.35
CA ARG A 212 0.79 -18.90 -2.14
C ARG A 212 0.11 -18.47 -0.84
N LYS A 213 0.86 -18.36 0.26
CA LYS A 213 0.35 -17.88 1.55
C LYS A 213 -0.15 -16.45 1.44
N CYS A 214 0.63 -15.55 0.82
CA CYS A 214 0.23 -14.15 0.64
C CYS A 214 -1.07 -14.02 -0.16
N GLN A 215 -1.21 -14.77 -1.26
CA GLN A 215 -2.40 -14.75 -2.11
C GLN A 215 -3.66 -15.21 -1.35
N LEU A 216 -3.56 -16.29 -0.57
CA LEU A 216 -4.69 -16.77 0.25
C LEU A 216 -5.12 -15.76 1.31
N ILE A 217 -4.15 -15.16 2.01
CA ILE A 217 -4.42 -14.13 3.02
C ILE A 217 -5.08 -12.91 2.38
N SER A 218 -4.58 -12.46 1.22
CA SER A 218 -5.17 -11.36 0.47
C SER A 218 -6.63 -11.63 0.11
N ASP A 219 -6.91 -12.79 -0.50
CA ASP A 219 -8.26 -13.13 -0.91
C ASP A 219 -9.23 -13.22 0.28
N GLU A 220 -8.80 -13.78 1.41
CA GLU A 220 -9.61 -13.81 2.62
C GLU A 220 -9.92 -12.41 3.15
N ILE A 221 -8.92 -11.52 3.17
CA ILE A 221 -9.07 -10.14 3.62
C ILE A 221 -9.96 -9.31 2.68
N VAL A 222 -9.92 -9.59 1.38
CA VAL A 222 -10.64 -8.78 0.38
C VAL A 222 -12.06 -9.30 0.13
N PHE A 223 -12.26 -10.61 0.06
CA PHE A 223 -13.52 -11.22 -0.38
C PHE A 223 -14.33 -11.89 0.73
N ASN A 224 -13.69 -12.26 1.86
CA ASN A 224 -14.34 -13.04 2.93
C ASN A 224 -14.43 -12.30 4.26
N SER A 225 -14.08 -11.00 4.29
CA SER A 225 -14.18 -10.19 5.51
C SER A 225 -15.62 -9.76 5.75
N ASN A 226 -16.37 -10.58 6.49
CA ASN A 226 -17.60 -10.17 7.18
C ASN A 226 -17.25 -9.55 8.54
#